data_AF-A0A436VVV7-F1
#
_entry.id   AF-A0A436VVV7-F1
#
_cell.length_a   1.000
_cell.length_b   1.000
_cell.length_c   1.000
_cell.angle_alpha   90.00
_cell.angle_beta   90.00
_cell.angle_gamma   90.00
#
_symmetry.space_group_name_H-M   'P 1'
#
loop_
_entity.id
_entity.type
_entity.pdbx_description
1 polymer ?
#
loop_
_entity_poly.entity_id
_entity_poly.type
_entity_poly.pdbx_seq_one_letter_code
_entity_poly.pdbx_strand_id
1 'polypeptide(L)'
;MRQRHSEDHDRKDHWQAVALSADIRRKPRRILIDGQPVVLFRSAQGIAALFDRCPHRLVELSTGKVVGGEIECPYHGWRYDGEGRCTAIPGHVGEMPHYRVRRYGV
;
A
#
# COMPACT_ATOMS: atom_id res chain seq x y z
N MET A 1 30.31 29.37 5.75
CA MET A 1 28.84 29.49 5.90
C MET A 1 28.25 28.13 5.55
N ARG A 2 27.39 27.59 6.44
CA ARG A 2 27.20 26.15 6.75
C ARG A 2 26.93 25.25 5.53
N GLN A 3 27.76 24.22 5.38
CA GLN A 3 27.46 23.02 4.59
C GLN A 3 26.29 22.30 5.27
N ARG A 4 25.14 22.20 4.60
CA ARG A 4 24.07 21.30 5.03
C ARG A 4 24.49 19.90 4.62
N HIS A 5 25.12 19.17 5.54
CA HIS A 5 25.25 17.73 5.40
C HIS A 5 23.84 17.13 5.37
N SER A 6 23.52 16.39 4.31
CA SER A 6 22.24 15.70 4.13
C SER A 6 22.20 14.47 5.05
N GLU A 7 21.73 14.66 6.27
CA GLU A 7 21.39 13.58 7.20
C GLU A 7 20.03 12.97 6.79
N ASP A 8 19.97 12.18 5.71
CA ASP A 8 18.67 11.64 5.21
C ASP A 8 18.74 10.19 4.70
N HIS A 9 19.80 9.44 5.01
CA HIS A 9 20.00 8.09 4.47
C HIS A 9 19.85 6.94 5.48
N ASP A 10 19.63 7.22 6.77
CA ASP A 10 19.72 6.21 7.85
C ASP A 10 18.37 5.88 8.54
N ARG A 11 17.22 6.00 7.83
CA ARG A 11 15.89 5.68 8.41
C ARG A 11 15.19 4.45 7.83
N LYS A 12 15.78 3.80 6.82
CA LYS A 12 15.12 2.68 6.11
C LYS A 12 14.88 1.44 6.96
N ASP A 13 15.56 1.33 8.11
CA ASP A 13 15.51 0.16 9.00
C ASP A 13 14.99 0.50 10.40
N HIS A 14 14.08 1.48 10.50
CA HIS A 14 13.47 1.88 11.77
C HIS A 14 11.95 1.75 11.77
N TRP A 15 11.40 1.42 12.93
CA TRP A 15 9.95 1.40 13.16
C TRP A 15 9.43 2.81 13.41
N GLN A 16 8.31 3.15 12.77
CA GLN A 16 7.63 4.43 12.97
C GLN A 16 6.15 4.20 13.29
N ALA A 17 5.65 4.82 14.37
CA ALA A 17 4.23 4.86 14.65
C ALA A 17 3.55 5.88 13.71
N VAL A 18 2.57 5.41 12.93
CA VAL A 18 1.95 6.21 11.84
C VAL A 18 0.43 6.37 11.96
N ALA A 19 -0.25 5.50 12.70
CA ALA A 19 -1.68 5.55 12.93
C ALA A 19 -2.08 4.67 14.13
N LEU A 20 -3.22 4.98 14.76
CA LEU A 20 -3.87 4.04 15.68
C LEU A 20 -4.59 2.95 14.89
N SER A 21 -4.56 1.71 15.36
CA SER A 21 -5.30 0.60 14.73
C SER A 21 -6.80 0.90 14.62
N ALA A 22 -7.38 1.57 15.62
CA ALA A 22 -8.80 1.97 15.64
C ALA A 22 -9.19 2.98 14.52
N ASP A 23 -8.21 3.68 13.95
CA ASP A 23 -8.41 4.61 12.84
C ASP A 23 -8.38 3.94 11.47
N ILE A 24 -7.85 2.72 11.39
CA ILE A 24 -7.87 1.89 10.18
C ILE A 24 -9.13 1.04 10.25
N ARG A 25 -10.22 1.55 9.69
CA ARG A 25 -11.55 0.89 9.71
C ARG A 25 -11.81 0.18 8.38
N ARG A 26 -13.00 0.38 7.79
CA ARG A 26 -13.39 -0.22 6.50
C ARG A 26 -12.79 0.49 5.29
N LYS A 27 -12.53 1.80 5.40
CA LYS A 27 -11.92 2.58 4.31
C LYS A 27 -10.39 2.47 4.41
N PRO A 28 -9.68 2.25 3.30
CA PRO A 28 -8.23 2.36 3.26
C PRO A 28 -7.80 3.76 3.70
N ARG A 29 -6.65 3.85 4.35
CA ARG A 29 -6.10 5.12 4.85
C ARG A 29 -4.75 5.39 4.21
N ARG A 30 -4.59 6.58 3.62
CA ARG A 30 -3.30 7.06 3.17
C ARG A 30 -2.49 7.64 4.33
N ILE A 31 -1.19 7.36 4.33
CA ILE A 31 -0.18 8.05 5.13
C ILE A 31 1.01 8.43 4.24
N LEU A 32 1.91 9.27 4.76
CA LEU A 32 3.21 9.55 4.16
C LEU A 32 4.31 9.09 5.12
N ILE A 33 5.26 8.31 4.63
CA ILE A 33 6.51 7.99 5.31
C ILE A 33 7.61 8.57 4.42
N ASP A 34 8.25 9.65 4.85
CA ASP A 34 9.39 10.27 4.15
C ASP A 34 9.04 10.70 2.73
N GLY A 35 7.83 11.25 2.59
CA GLY A 35 7.25 11.62 1.29
C GLY A 35 6.79 10.44 0.44
N GLN A 36 7.05 9.18 0.82
CA GLN A 36 6.53 8.00 0.15
C GLN A 36 5.08 7.75 0.60
N PRO A 37 4.12 7.64 -0.33
CA PRO A 37 2.74 7.37 0.03
C PRO A 37 2.53 5.87 0.31
N VAL A 38 1.87 5.58 1.44
CA VAL A 38 1.55 4.22 1.89
C VAL A 38 0.05 4.13 2.17
N VAL A 39 -0.57 3.05 1.73
CA VAL A 39 -1.96 2.71 2.04
C VAL A 39 -1.99 1.69 3.17
N LEU A 40 -2.75 2.00 4.22
CA LEU A 40 -3.07 1.12 5.33
C LEU A 40 -4.49 0.59 5.15
N PHE A 41 -4.69 -0.71 5.30
CA PHE A 41 -6.02 -1.32 5.23
C PHE A 41 -6.10 -2.61 6.07
N ARG A 42 -7.32 -3.05 6.40
CA ARG A 42 -7.54 -4.33 7.08
C ARG A 42 -7.59 -5.45 6.06
N SER A 43 -6.57 -6.30 6.08
CA SER A 43 -6.53 -7.57 5.35
C SER A 43 -7.12 -8.71 6.17
N ALA A 44 -7.13 -9.92 5.60
CA ALA A 44 -7.54 -11.12 6.32
C ALA A 44 -6.61 -11.51 7.48
N GLN A 45 -5.34 -11.09 7.45
CA GLN A 45 -4.32 -11.41 8.46
C GLN A 45 -4.08 -10.29 9.47
N GLY A 46 -4.76 -9.14 9.34
CA GLY A 46 -4.53 -7.96 10.17
C GLY A 46 -4.37 -6.69 9.34
N ILE A 47 -3.73 -5.67 9.90
CA ILE A 47 -3.42 -4.45 9.14
C ILE A 47 -2.30 -4.74 8.15
N ALA A 48 -2.49 -4.35 6.90
CA ALA A 48 -1.48 -4.38 5.86
C ALA A 48 -1.09 -2.96 5.46
N ALA A 49 0.17 -2.80 5.03
CA ALA A 49 0.73 -1.55 4.55
C ALA A 49 1.41 -1.78 3.19
N LEU A 50 0.91 -1.10 2.16
CA LEU A 50 1.42 -1.21 0.79
C LEU A 50 1.78 0.16 0.22
N PHE A 51 2.66 0.21 -0.77
CA PHE A 51 2.91 1.43 -1.52
C PHE A 51 1.61 1.89 -2.18
N ASP A 52 1.24 3.16 -1.99
CA ASP A 52 -0.07 3.68 -2.38
C ASP A 52 -0.16 4.01 -3.89
N ARG A 53 0.31 3.10 -4.74
CA ARG A 53 0.25 3.23 -6.20
C ARG A 53 0.01 1.87 -6.82
N CYS A 54 -1.06 1.76 -7.60
CA CYS A 54 -1.33 0.58 -8.40
C CYS A 54 -0.27 0.44 -9.51
N PRO A 55 0.48 -0.69 -9.63
CA PRO A 55 1.51 -0.88 -10.64
C PRO A 55 1.00 -0.78 -12.09
N HIS A 56 -0.31 -0.88 -12.31
CA HIS A 56 -0.91 -0.71 -13.63
C HIS A 56 -0.78 0.73 -14.18
N ARG A 57 -1.26 1.73 -13.44
CA ARG A 57 -1.31 3.15 -13.90
C ARG A 57 -1.05 4.17 -12.78
N LEU A 58 -0.43 3.75 -11.69
CA LEU A 58 -0.03 4.60 -10.56
C LEU A 58 -1.19 5.34 -9.88
N VAL A 59 -2.42 4.84 -10.00
CA VAL A 59 -3.57 5.37 -9.26
C VAL A 59 -3.42 5.04 -7.77
N GLU A 60 -3.84 5.97 -6.92
CA GLU A 60 -3.77 5.83 -5.46
C GLU A 60 -4.72 4.72 -4.99
N LEU A 61 -4.16 3.66 -4.40
CA LEU A 61 -4.94 2.52 -3.89
C LEU A 61 -5.80 2.95 -2.69
N SER A 62 -5.35 3.93 -1.92
CA SER A 62 -6.06 4.50 -0.78
C SER A 62 -7.39 5.19 -1.13
N THR A 63 -7.58 5.55 -2.40
CA THR A 63 -8.85 6.09 -2.92
C THR A 63 -9.81 4.99 -3.40
N GLY A 64 -9.39 3.73 -3.31
CA GLY A 64 -10.19 2.54 -3.59
C GLY A 64 -11.00 2.05 -2.38
N LYS A 65 -11.19 0.73 -2.33
CA LYS A 65 -11.98 0.06 -1.27
C LYS A 65 -11.37 -1.28 -0.91
N VAL A 66 -11.66 -1.75 0.31
CA VAL A 66 -11.32 -3.10 0.73
C VAL A 66 -12.45 -4.06 0.35
N VAL A 67 -12.14 -5.14 -0.36
CA VAL A 67 -13.08 -6.20 -0.75
C VAL A 67 -12.49 -7.54 -0.33
N GLY A 68 -13.17 -8.27 0.56
CA GLY A 68 -12.70 -9.59 0.99
C GLY A 68 -11.33 -9.59 1.68
N GLY A 69 -10.90 -8.48 2.28
CA GLY A 69 -9.57 -8.34 2.88
C GLY A 69 -8.47 -7.97 1.87
N GLU A 70 -8.82 -7.63 0.63
CA GLU A 70 -7.90 -7.17 -0.41
C GLU A 70 -8.17 -5.70 -0.75
N ILE A 71 -7.14 -4.97 -1.16
CA ILE A 71 -7.30 -3.60 -1.64
C ILE A 71 -7.64 -3.63 -3.14
N GLU A 72 -8.82 -3.10 -3.50
CA GLU A 72 -9.28 -2.97 -4.89
C GLU A 72 -8.97 -1.56 -5.40
N CYS A 73 -8.17 -1.49 -6.46
CA CYS A 73 -7.84 -0.26 -7.16
C CYS A 73 -9.11 0.35 -7.79
N PRO A 74 -9.41 1.65 -7.59
CA PRO A 74 -10.64 2.26 -8.08
C PRO A 74 -10.68 2.43 -9.60
N TYR A 75 -9.56 2.26 -10.30
CA TYR A 75 -9.51 2.52 -11.74
C TYR A 75 -10.04 1.34 -12.56
N HIS A 76 -9.43 0.17 -12.43
CA HIS A 76 -9.79 -1.03 -13.20
C HIS A 76 -10.07 -2.25 -12.32
N GLY A 77 -10.26 -2.04 -11.01
CA GLY A 77 -10.62 -3.11 -10.08
C GLY A 77 -9.53 -4.15 -9.83
N TRP A 78 -8.26 -3.86 -10.14
CA TRP A 78 -7.16 -4.76 -9.78
C TRP A 78 -7.11 -4.92 -8.25
N ARG A 79 -7.01 -6.15 -7.77
CA ARG A 79 -6.99 -6.46 -6.34
C ARG A 79 -5.61 -6.94 -5.89
N TYR A 80 -5.26 -6.55 -4.67
CA TYR A 80 -4.02 -6.96 -4.03
C TYR A 80 -4.26 -7.43 -2.60
N ASP A 81 -3.64 -8.54 -2.22
CA ASP A 81 -3.67 -9.04 -0.84
C ASP A 81 -2.77 -8.23 0.11
N GLY A 82 -2.76 -8.57 1.40
CA GLY A 82 -1.94 -7.90 2.41
C GLY A 82 -0.42 -8.01 2.17
N GLU A 83 0.00 -9.01 1.40
CA GLU A 83 1.40 -9.23 0.97
C GLU A 83 1.73 -8.50 -0.35
N GLY A 84 0.77 -7.75 -0.88
CA GLY A 84 0.88 -6.96 -2.10
C GLY A 84 0.77 -7.79 -3.38
N ARG A 85 0.45 -9.09 -3.33
CA ARG A 85 0.28 -9.92 -4.54
C ARG A 85 -0.97 -9.50 -5.28
N CYS A 86 -0.88 -9.33 -6.59
CA CYS A 86 -2.06 -9.17 -7.42
C CYS A 86 -2.84 -10.49 -7.45
N THR A 87 -4.08 -10.46 -6.99
CA THR A 87 -4.95 -11.64 -6.87
C THR A 87 -6.09 -11.62 -7.88
N ALA A 88 -6.45 -10.45 -8.40
CA ALA A 88 -7.46 -10.33 -9.44
C ALA A 88 -7.16 -9.18 -10.39
N ILE A 89 -7.32 -9.44 -11.68
CA ILE A 89 -7.38 -8.46 -12.76
C ILE A 89 -8.72 -8.68 -13.48
N PRO A 90 -9.75 -7.84 -13.23
CA PRO A 90 -11.04 -8.01 -13.88
C PRO A 90 -10.91 -8.06 -15.41
N GLY A 91 -11.48 -9.09 -16.02
CA GLY A 91 -11.42 -9.31 -17.47
C GLY A 91 -10.15 -9.98 -17.99
N HIS A 92 -9.17 -10.26 -17.14
CA HIS A 92 -8.00 -11.06 -17.55
C HIS A 92 -8.38 -12.53 -17.70
N VAL A 93 -7.90 -13.14 -18.78
CA VAL A 93 -8.08 -14.57 -19.09
C VAL A 93 -6.71 -15.23 -19.20
N GLY A 94 -6.58 -16.43 -18.64
CA GLY A 94 -5.31 -17.17 -18.61
C GLY A 94 -4.56 -17.02 -17.29
N GLU A 95 -3.27 -17.33 -17.31
CA GLU A 95 -2.41 -17.30 -16.13
C GLU A 95 -2.25 -15.87 -15.59
N MET A 96 -2.41 -15.71 -14.27
CA MET A 96 -2.33 -14.40 -13.64
C MET A 96 -0.88 -13.91 -13.62
N PRO A 97 -0.57 -12.70 -14.13
CA PRO A 97 0.78 -12.17 -14.06
C PRO A 97 1.20 -11.92 -12.61
N HIS A 98 2.50 -12.09 -12.33
CA HIS A 98 3.07 -11.98 -10.99
C HIS A 98 3.33 -10.52 -10.57
N TYR A 99 2.34 -9.64 -10.74
CA TYR A 99 2.45 -8.26 -10.27
C TYR A 99 2.38 -8.18 -8.75
N ARG A 100 3.19 -7.28 -8.19
CA ARG A 100 3.21 -6.98 -6.76
C ARG A 100 3.26 -5.49 -6.49
N VAL A 101 2.58 -5.08 -5.44
CA VAL A 101 2.77 -3.78 -4.79
C VAL A 101 3.81 -3.97 -3.68
N ARG A 102 4.77 -3.05 -3.57
CA ARG A 102 5.76 -3.09 -2.48
C ARG A 102 5.03 -3.07 -1.13
N ARG A 103 5.35 -4.02 -0.26
CA ARG A 103 4.85 -4.09 1.13
C ARG A 103 5.80 -3.41 2.11
N TYR A 104 5.24 -2.98 3.23
CA TYR A 104 5.97 -2.50 4.41
C TYR A 104 5.66 -3.43 5.59
N GLY A 105 6.60 -3.54 6.54
CA GLY A 105 6.35 -4.27 7.79
C GLY A 105 5.28 -3.57 8.63
N VAL A 106 4.42 -4.37 9.28
CA VAL A 106 3.38 -3.92 10.21
C VAL A 106 3.45 -4.78 11.47
#